data_AF-A0A1C4UFX4-F1
#
_entry.id   AF-A0A1C4UFX4-F1
#
_cell.length_a   1.000
_cell.length_b   1.000
_cell.length_c   1.000
_cell.angle_alpha   90.00
_cell.angle_beta   90.00
_cell.angle_gamma   90.00
#
_symmetry.space_group_name_H-M   'P 1'
#
loop_
_entity.id
_entity.type
_entity.pdbx_description
1 polymer ?
#
loop_
_entity_poly.entity_id
_entity_poly.type
_entity_poly.pdbx_seq_one_letter_code
_entity_poly.pdbx_strand_id
1 'polypeptide(L)'
;MTGPEARHDGAPTTLSWLCHPTTLLALVLLVVNDHVLKPAFPGLLTGKLSDVAGLVLAPPLVAVLLTLLVPRLPARTAAVVGLVAVGAGFAVVKSSGYAAQLASSAWTVLAGPSLVRADWTDLLTVPALGLAWWSWTRARVRPVRRRAARVARMLVVLPPAVLAVAATSAVWYPYALGTAVLDGKPAISVGSGYSTQNWPTSPSDGAWAVSDSGAATWRAATEDEKEQLNSQDSPRRQACAPDDARRCYRVVTGHLRVEQSDDAGVTWRVAWEVPDRQREALARQSPNPGDIGRHFASRELTVYPRVGGGHEVLVANGRDGFLRSLPNGEWQRDGFLSADGRSAIHGAETLPTLDGSGPRTRSFDLLLAVVLAVSLGALVTLVASSLAVRRAGGGSWWGFVGALPMLLVGLALTAFWYRGDDILGVSFMMAATLAVGVAPAVVVSVRAWYEGATTRWVGWMLVGLVCTVFLAGAPLIGWVNGNPPDTRTAVSLALLAAVPGLVLAVLTSGLVDPTLTRGRRNRPPHLPNPPYPPYVPYPPYPPQPHQRVPPS
;
A
#
# COMPACT_ATOMS: atom_id res chain seq x y z
N MET A 1 -34.29 -41.20 22.27
CA MET A 1 -34.21 -40.01 21.40
C MET A 1 -33.43 -38.92 22.13
N THR A 2 -32.12 -38.86 21.91
CA THR A 2 -31.24 -37.82 22.44
C THR A 2 -31.34 -36.60 21.51
N GLY A 3 -31.64 -35.43 22.07
CA GLY A 3 -31.75 -34.19 21.30
C GLY A 3 -30.43 -33.84 20.60
N PRO A 4 -30.45 -33.10 19.48
CA PRO A 4 -29.23 -32.72 18.78
C PRO A 4 -28.37 -31.84 19.69
N GLU A 5 -27.16 -32.33 20.01
CA GLU A 5 -26.14 -31.61 20.76
C GLU A 5 -25.97 -30.18 20.23
N ALA A 6 -26.05 -29.20 21.13
CA ALA A 6 -25.80 -27.81 20.79
C ALA A 6 -24.40 -27.65 20.19
N ARG A 7 -24.33 -27.22 18.93
CA ARG A 7 -23.06 -26.92 18.23
C ARG A 7 -22.23 -25.94 19.06
N HIS A 8 -21.09 -26.38 19.56
CA HIS A 8 -20.09 -25.58 20.28
C HIS A 8 -19.31 -24.68 19.31
N ASP A 9 -19.99 -23.82 18.55
CA ASP A 9 -19.34 -22.85 17.67
C ASP A 9 -19.02 -21.57 18.45
N GLY A 10 -17.74 -21.30 18.69
CA GLY A 10 -17.26 -20.12 19.40
C GLY A 10 -17.32 -18.81 18.60
N ALA A 11 -17.49 -18.88 17.27
CA ALA A 11 -17.47 -17.73 16.37
C ALA A 11 -18.44 -16.57 16.74
N PRO A 12 -19.68 -16.82 17.21
CA PRO A 12 -20.60 -15.75 17.60
C PRO A 12 -20.11 -14.92 18.80
N THR A 13 -19.33 -15.55 19.68
CA THR A 13 -18.84 -14.97 20.94
C THR A 13 -17.49 -14.29 20.74
N THR A 14 -16.61 -14.84 19.92
CA THR A 14 -15.34 -14.18 19.57
C THR A 14 -15.61 -12.93 18.71
N LEU A 15 -16.59 -12.97 17.81
CA LEU A 15 -16.99 -11.78 17.06
C LEU A 15 -17.66 -10.71 17.95
N SER A 16 -18.46 -11.11 18.95
CA SER A 16 -19.00 -10.12 19.90
C SER A 16 -17.92 -9.47 20.73
N TRP A 17 -16.82 -10.19 21.02
CA TRP A 17 -15.65 -9.65 21.70
C TRP A 17 -14.88 -8.67 20.81
N LEU A 18 -14.64 -9.00 19.53
CA LEU A 18 -14.00 -8.06 18.59
C LEU A 18 -14.81 -6.77 18.41
N CYS A 19 -16.14 -6.85 18.48
CA CYS A 19 -17.04 -5.69 18.41
C CYS A 19 -17.32 -5.03 19.76
N HIS A 20 -16.66 -5.45 20.84
CA HIS A 20 -16.88 -4.87 22.17
C HIS A 20 -16.41 -3.39 22.17
N PRO A 21 -17.12 -2.46 22.84
CA PRO A 21 -16.73 -1.04 22.87
C PRO A 21 -15.27 -0.81 23.26
N THR A 22 -14.75 -1.57 24.22
CA THR A 22 -13.33 -1.52 24.63
C THR A 22 -12.38 -1.91 23.49
N THR A 23 -12.71 -2.94 22.71
CA THR A 23 -11.90 -3.39 21.58
C THR A 23 -11.98 -2.41 20.41
N LEU A 24 -13.15 -1.83 20.16
CA LEU A 24 -13.33 -0.77 19.17
C LEU A 24 -12.59 0.52 19.56
N LEU A 25 -12.60 0.88 20.84
CA LEU A 25 -11.83 2.02 21.35
C LEU A 25 -10.33 1.77 21.21
N ALA A 26 -9.86 0.56 21.51
CA ALA A 26 -8.47 0.17 21.28
C ALA A 26 -8.10 0.22 19.79
N LEU A 27 -8.99 -0.21 18.89
CA LEU A 27 -8.80 -0.08 17.45
C LEU A 27 -8.68 1.38 17.02
N VAL A 28 -9.61 2.24 17.44
CA VAL A 28 -9.57 3.68 17.13
C VAL A 28 -8.31 4.31 17.69
N LEU A 29 -7.96 4.00 18.95
CA LEU A 29 -6.75 4.51 19.58
C LEU A 29 -5.50 4.07 18.81
N LEU A 30 -5.41 2.80 18.42
CA LEU A 30 -4.28 2.29 17.65
C LEU A 30 -4.13 3.02 16.32
N VAL A 31 -5.22 3.17 15.56
CA VAL A 31 -5.22 3.87 14.26
C VAL A 31 -4.85 5.34 14.42
N VAL A 32 -5.50 6.06 15.34
CA VAL A 32 -5.25 7.50 15.56
C VAL A 32 -3.84 7.71 16.11
N ASN A 33 -3.38 6.88 17.03
CA ASN A 33 -2.05 6.99 17.60
C ASN A 33 -0.97 6.78 16.53
N ASP A 34 -1.12 5.77 15.69
CA ASP A 34 -0.06 5.41 14.74
C ASP A 34 -0.02 6.31 13.51
N HIS A 35 -1.15 6.91 13.11
CA HIS A 35 -1.24 7.74 11.92
C HIS A 35 -1.27 9.24 12.21
N VAL A 36 -1.63 9.66 13.42
CA VAL A 36 -1.77 11.08 13.78
C VAL A 36 -0.83 11.47 14.92
N LEU A 37 -0.83 10.74 16.03
CA LEU A 37 -0.08 11.15 17.22
C LEU A 37 1.42 10.87 17.11
N LYS A 38 1.83 9.69 16.61
CA LYS A 38 3.26 9.37 16.43
C LYS A 38 3.98 10.37 15.50
N PRO A 39 3.40 10.79 14.36
CA PRO A 39 4.01 11.84 13.52
C PRO A 39 4.03 13.23 14.18
N ALA A 40 2.97 13.61 14.89
CA ALA A 40 2.86 14.95 15.47
C ALA A 40 3.66 15.12 16.78
N PHE A 41 3.75 14.06 17.58
CA PHE A 41 4.39 14.05 18.90
C PHE A 41 5.18 12.75 19.10
N PRO A 42 6.34 12.60 18.46
CA PRO A 42 7.18 11.41 18.64
C PRO A 42 7.67 11.33 20.10
N GLY A 43 7.49 10.18 20.75
CA GLY A 43 7.93 10.01 22.12
C GLY A 43 7.59 8.65 22.74
N LEU A 44 8.10 8.41 23.95
CA LEU A 44 7.89 7.16 24.71
C LEU A 44 6.41 6.88 24.99
N LEU A 45 5.61 7.94 25.16
CA LEU A 45 4.19 7.83 25.47
C LEU A 45 3.38 7.25 24.30
N THR A 46 3.62 7.72 23.07
CA THR A 46 2.92 7.22 21.88
C THR A 46 3.32 5.79 21.51
N GLY A 47 4.54 5.36 21.87
CA GLY A 47 4.96 3.95 21.82
C GLY A 47 4.14 3.06 22.76
N LYS A 48 4.05 3.42 24.05
CA LYS A 48 3.33 2.62 25.07
C LYS A 48 1.82 2.57 24.86
N LEU A 49 1.23 3.67 24.36
CA LEU A 49 -0.19 3.69 23.98
C LEU A 49 -0.50 2.69 22.87
N SER A 50 0.40 2.58 21.88
CA SER A 50 0.29 1.59 20.81
C SER A 50 0.34 0.16 21.34
N ASP A 51 1.26 -0.12 22.28
CA ASP A 51 1.39 -1.44 22.90
C ASP A 51 0.15 -1.82 23.72
N VAL A 52 -0.37 -0.89 24.54
CA VAL A 52 -1.63 -1.10 25.29
C VAL A 52 -2.80 -1.35 24.34
N ALA A 53 -2.96 -0.55 23.29
CA ALA A 53 -4.02 -0.72 22.32
C ALA A 53 -3.91 -2.06 21.58
N GLY A 54 -2.70 -2.45 21.17
CA GLY A 54 -2.40 -3.74 20.56
C GLY A 54 -2.73 -4.93 21.46
N LEU A 55 -2.34 -4.89 22.75
CA LEU A 55 -2.64 -5.94 23.73
C LEU A 55 -4.14 -6.08 24.03
N VAL A 56 -4.94 -5.01 23.83
CA VAL A 56 -6.39 -5.07 23.97
C VAL A 56 -7.08 -5.59 22.69
N LEU A 57 -6.56 -5.23 21.51
CA LEU A 57 -7.15 -5.56 20.21
C LEU A 57 -6.75 -6.93 19.65
N ALA A 58 -5.50 -7.35 19.83
CA ALA A 58 -4.96 -8.55 19.19
C ALA A 58 -5.60 -9.86 19.71
N PRO A 59 -5.87 -10.05 21.02
CA PRO A 59 -6.49 -11.30 21.50
C PRO A 59 -7.86 -11.62 20.89
N PRO A 60 -8.84 -10.68 20.79
CA PRO A 60 -10.10 -10.96 20.10
C PRO A 60 -9.91 -11.23 18.62
N LEU A 61 -8.95 -10.57 17.96
CA LEU A 61 -8.65 -10.82 16.55
C LEU A 61 -8.15 -12.25 16.33
N VAL A 62 -7.16 -12.69 17.10
CA VAL A 62 -6.65 -14.08 17.06
C VAL A 62 -7.77 -15.07 17.36
N ALA A 63 -8.60 -14.81 18.37
CA ALA A 63 -9.70 -15.69 18.73
C ALA A 63 -10.75 -15.81 17.60
N VAL A 64 -11.08 -14.73 16.89
CA VAL A 64 -11.96 -14.76 15.71
C VAL A 64 -11.35 -15.61 14.61
N LEU A 65 -10.09 -15.37 14.26
CA LEU A 65 -9.39 -16.12 13.21
C LEU A 65 -9.33 -17.63 13.53
N LEU A 66 -9.01 -17.98 14.79
CA LEU A 66 -9.00 -19.38 15.23
C LEU A 66 -10.38 -20.04 15.10
N THR A 67 -11.46 -19.35 15.48
CA THR A 67 -12.82 -19.91 15.33
C THR A 67 -13.30 -20.00 13.88
N LEU A 68 -12.70 -19.23 12.96
CA LEU A 68 -12.96 -19.34 11.52
C LEU A 68 -12.18 -20.51 10.89
N LEU A 69 -10.93 -20.72 11.32
CA LEU A 69 -10.03 -21.76 10.81
C LEU A 69 -10.32 -23.15 11.39
N VAL A 70 -10.76 -23.21 12.65
CA VAL A 70 -11.08 -24.44 13.37
C VAL A 70 -12.58 -24.44 13.70
N PRO A 71 -13.43 -24.96 12.80
CA PRO A 71 -14.86 -25.06 13.06
C PRO A 71 -15.10 -25.86 14.35
N ARG A 72 -16.00 -25.38 15.21
CA ARG A 72 -16.38 -25.98 16.52
C ARG A 72 -15.38 -25.74 17.66
N LEU A 73 -14.43 -24.83 17.51
CA LEU A 73 -13.57 -24.43 18.63
C LEU A 73 -14.40 -23.69 19.72
N PRO A 74 -14.34 -24.12 21.00
CA PRO A 74 -15.05 -23.43 22.08
C PRO A 74 -14.53 -21.99 22.28
N ALA A 75 -15.45 -21.04 22.49
CA ALA A 75 -15.10 -19.62 22.64
C ALA A 75 -14.12 -19.33 23.79
N ARG A 76 -14.20 -20.09 24.90
CA ARG A 76 -13.28 -19.95 26.02
C ARG A 76 -11.87 -20.39 25.65
N THR A 77 -11.74 -21.51 24.94
CA THR A 77 -10.45 -22.00 24.45
C THR A 77 -9.85 -21.01 23.47
N ALA A 78 -10.62 -20.53 22.49
CA ALA A 78 -10.16 -19.50 21.54
C ALA A 78 -9.68 -18.23 22.25
N ALA A 79 -10.38 -17.78 23.29
CA ALA A 79 -10.01 -16.60 24.06
C ALA A 79 -8.74 -16.79 24.90
N VAL A 80 -8.61 -17.93 25.59
CA VAL A 80 -7.39 -18.24 26.37
C VAL A 80 -6.19 -18.38 25.44
N VAL A 81 -6.33 -19.10 24.33
CA VAL A 81 -5.26 -19.25 23.33
C VAL A 81 -4.88 -17.88 22.76
N GLY A 82 -5.85 -17.03 22.41
CA GLY A 82 -5.58 -15.68 21.91
C GLY A 82 -4.83 -14.81 22.93
N LEU A 83 -5.24 -14.82 24.20
CA LEU A 83 -4.58 -14.06 25.26
C LEU A 83 -3.16 -14.55 25.55
N VAL A 84 -2.98 -15.87 25.65
CA VAL A 84 -1.66 -16.48 25.92
C VAL A 84 -0.72 -16.27 24.74
N ALA A 85 -1.18 -16.51 23.51
CA ALA A 85 -0.37 -16.33 22.31
C ALA A 85 0.08 -14.87 22.14
N VAL A 86 -0.83 -13.91 22.32
CA VAL A 86 -0.50 -12.47 22.23
C VAL A 86 0.43 -12.06 23.37
N GLY A 87 0.15 -12.45 24.62
CA GLY A 87 0.97 -12.08 25.77
C GLY A 87 2.38 -12.68 25.72
N ALA A 88 2.48 -13.97 25.40
CA ALA A 88 3.77 -14.65 25.25
C ALA A 88 4.55 -14.10 24.05
N GLY A 89 3.88 -13.91 22.91
CA GLY A 89 4.49 -13.30 21.72
C GLY A 89 5.02 -11.90 22.00
N PHE A 90 4.21 -11.04 22.64
CA PHE A 90 4.61 -9.69 23.04
C PHE A 90 5.82 -9.71 24.00
N ALA A 91 5.78 -10.55 25.04
CA ALA A 91 6.86 -10.64 26.02
C ALA A 91 8.17 -11.11 25.39
N VAL A 92 8.13 -12.15 24.54
CA VAL A 92 9.31 -12.68 23.84
C VAL A 92 9.90 -11.64 22.91
N VAL A 93 9.05 -10.94 22.14
CA VAL A 93 9.48 -9.94 21.18
C VAL A 93 10.07 -8.70 21.86
N LYS A 94 9.52 -8.27 23.00
CA LYS A 94 10.02 -7.09 23.73
C LYS A 94 11.25 -7.39 24.60
N SER A 95 11.48 -8.64 25.00
CA SER A 95 12.62 -9.03 25.87
C SER A 95 13.88 -9.48 25.12
N SER A 96 13.78 -9.86 23.84
CA SER A 96 14.91 -10.39 23.07
C SER A 96 15.12 -9.61 21.78
N GLY A 97 16.31 -9.03 21.59
CA GLY A 97 16.70 -8.37 20.35
C GLY A 97 16.65 -9.28 19.12
N TYR A 98 16.97 -10.57 19.30
CA TYR A 98 16.86 -11.58 18.24
C TYR A 98 15.39 -11.89 17.88
N ALA A 99 14.52 -12.01 18.88
CA ALA A 99 13.09 -12.23 18.65
C ALA A 99 12.41 -10.99 18.07
N ALA A 100 12.82 -9.79 18.49
CA ALA A 100 12.44 -8.52 17.89
C ALA A 100 12.82 -8.46 16.41
N GLN A 101 14.02 -8.91 16.03
CA GLN A 101 14.46 -8.98 14.65
C GLN A 101 13.71 -10.05 13.85
N LEU A 102 13.42 -11.21 14.45
CA LEU A 102 12.62 -12.25 13.80
C LEU A 102 11.17 -11.81 13.60
N ALA A 103 10.55 -11.17 14.60
CA ALA A 103 9.20 -10.61 14.50
C ALA A 103 9.16 -9.45 13.52
N SER A 104 10.17 -8.58 13.53
CA SER A 104 10.39 -7.54 12.52
C SER A 104 10.48 -8.14 11.12
N SER A 105 11.19 -9.25 10.93
CA SER A 105 11.26 -9.92 9.62
C SER A 105 9.93 -10.55 9.20
N ALA A 106 9.24 -11.24 10.11
CA ALA A 106 7.95 -11.88 9.84
C ALA A 106 6.84 -10.84 9.55
N TRP A 107 6.87 -9.73 10.27
CA TRP A 107 5.94 -8.62 10.07
C TRP A 107 6.32 -7.79 8.85
N THR A 108 7.61 -7.71 8.50
CA THR A 108 8.06 -7.11 7.23
C THR A 108 7.52 -7.85 6.01
N VAL A 109 7.45 -9.18 6.10
CA VAL A 109 6.87 -10.02 5.04
C VAL A 109 5.35 -9.84 4.93
N LEU A 110 4.65 -9.69 6.06
CA LEU A 110 3.18 -9.60 6.08
C LEU A 110 2.63 -8.19 5.88
N ALA A 111 3.38 -7.17 6.33
CA ALA A 111 2.88 -5.82 6.51
C ALA A 111 3.81 -4.68 6.01
N GLY A 112 4.97 -5.01 5.43
CA GLY A 112 5.97 -4.02 5.00
C GLY A 112 6.97 -3.66 6.11
N PRO A 113 8.02 -2.87 5.82
CA PRO A 113 9.17 -2.73 6.72
C PRO A 113 8.73 -2.32 8.13
N SER A 114 8.92 -3.21 9.08
CA SER A 114 8.42 -3.06 10.45
C SER A 114 9.56 -3.22 11.41
N LEU A 115 9.82 -2.23 12.26
CA LEU A 115 10.80 -2.34 13.33
C LEU A 115 10.08 -2.61 14.66
N VAL A 116 10.30 -3.79 15.21
CA VAL A 116 9.94 -4.06 16.60
C VAL A 116 11.20 -3.88 17.44
N ARG A 117 11.20 -2.93 18.37
CA ARG A 117 12.32 -2.75 19.30
C ARG A 117 12.10 -3.59 20.55
N ALA A 118 13.16 -4.23 21.01
CA ALA A 118 13.20 -4.82 22.34
C ALA A 118 13.37 -3.69 23.37
N ASP A 119 12.31 -3.41 24.12
CA ASP A 119 12.31 -2.49 25.24
C ASP A 119 11.62 -3.17 26.43
N TRP A 120 12.40 -3.45 27.47
CA TRP A 120 11.93 -4.10 28.69
C TRP A 120 10.84 -3.29 29.41
N THR A 121 10.85 -1.97 29.26
CA THR A 121 9.86 -1.09 29.88
C THR A 121 8.48 -1.22 29.24
N ASP A 122 8.37 -1.89 28.09
CA ASP A 122 7.08 -2.17 27.45
C ASP A 122 6.37 -3.38 28.10
N LEU A 123 7.07 -4.21 28.88
CA LEU A 123 6.43 -5.25 29.69
C LEU A 123 5.48 -4.67 30.75
N LEU A 124 5.65 -3.40 31.12
CA LEU A 124 4.70 -2.66 31.96
C LEU A 124 3.31 -2.53 31.33
N THR A 125 3.17 -2.77 30.02
CA THR A 125 1.88 -2.74 29.31
C THR A 125 1.14 -4.08 29.35
N VAL A 126 1.79 -5.19 29.72
CA VAL A 126 1.18 -6.54 29.82
C VAL A 126 -0.11 -6.57 30.66
N PRO A 127 -0.24 -5.82 31.78
CA PRO A 127 -1.51 -5.72 32.52
C PRO A 127 -2.71 -5.29 31.67
N ALA A 128 -2.52 -4.65 30.50
CA ALA A 128 -3.58 -4.33 29.55
C ALA A 128 -4.33 -5.57 29.02
N LEU A 129 -3.71 -6.77 29.03
CA LEU A 129 -4.41 -8.03 28.75
C LEU A 129 -5.57 -8.29 29.73
N GLY A 130 -5.52 -7.70 30.94
CA GLY A 130 -6.64 -7.71 31.88
C GLY A 130 -7.90 -7.03 31.31
N LEU A 131 -7.73 -5.95 30.52
CA LEU A 131 -8.84 -5.27 29.83
C LEU A 131 -9.37 -6.12 28.67
N ALA A 132 -8.48 -6.83 27.95
CA ALA A 132 -8.87 -7.80 26.94
C ALA A 132 -9.71 -8.95 27.55
N TRP A 133 -9.27 -9.52 28.66
CA TRP A 133 -10.02 -10.54 29.40
C TRP A 133 -11.36 -10.01 29.92
N TRP A 134 -11.37 -8.81 30.51
CA TRP A 134 -12.59 -8.20 31.01
C TRP A 134 -13.62 -7.99 29.90
N SER A 135 -13.20 -7.45 28.75
CA SER A 135 -14.10 -7.27 27.59
C SER A 135 -14.63 -8.62 27.07
N TRP A 136 -13.85 -9.69 27.08
CA TRP A 136 -14.34 -11.04 26.78
C TRP A 136 -15.42 -11.51 27.77
N THR A 137 -15.20 -11.33 29.08
CA THR A 137 -16.17 -11.76 30.11
C THR A 137 -17.52 -11.05 29.97
N ARG A 138 -17.53 -9.84 29.41
CA ARG A 138 -18.75 -9.08 29.09
C ARG A 138 -19.35 -9.51 27.76
N ALA A 139 -18.52 -9.69 26.74
CA ALA A 139 -18.96 -10.07 25.39
C ALA A 139 -19.62 -11.45 25.31
N ARG A 140 -19.22 -12.40 26.17
CA ARG A 140 -19.82 -13.75 26.24
C ARG A 140 -21.27 -13.76 26.71
N VAL A 141 -21.72 -12.72 27.41
CA VAL A 141 -23.08 -12.65 27.98
C VAL A 141 -24.12 -12.31 26.89
N ARG A 142 -23.71 -11.63 25.81
CA ARG A 142 -24.61 -11.20 24.72
C ARG A 142 -24.03 -11.50 23.33
N PRO A 143 -24.00 -12.78 22.90
CA PRO A 143 -23.44 -13.16 21.59
C PRO A 143 -24.31 -12.69 20.42
N VAL A 144 -23.68 -12.43 19.27
CA VAL A 144 -24.38 -12.00 18.04
C VAL A 144 -25.10 -13.21 17.40
N ARG A 145 -26.39 -13.35 17.72
CA ARG A 145 -27.21 -14.47 17.25
C ARG A 145 -27.69 -14.35 15.80
N ARG A 146 -27.96 -13.13 15.30
CA ARG A 146 -28.48 -12.92 13.94
C ARG A 146 -27.39 -13.03 12.88
N ARG A 147 -27.58 -13.90 11.89
CA ARG A 147 -26.61 -14.16 10.79
C ARG A 147 -26.29 -12.91 9.96
N ALA A 148 -27.29 -12.11 9.61
CA ALA A 148 -27.08 -10.87 8.86
C ALA A 148 -26.25 -9.84 9.65
N ALA A 149 -26.54 -9.65 10.94
CA ALA A 149 -25.76 -8.78 11.82
C ALA A 149 -24.32 -9.28 12.02
N ARG A 150 -24.12 -10.60 12.00
CA ARG A 150 -22.79 -11.23 12.06
C ARG A 150 -21.98 -10.93 10.81
N VAL A 151 -22.55 -11.16 9.63
CA VAL A 151 -21.89 -10.90 8.34
C VAL A 151 -21.58 -9.40 8.20
N ALA A 152 -22.53 -8.52 8.53
CA ALA A 152 -22.31 -7.08 8.51
C ALA A 152 -21.17 -6.65 9.45
N ARG A 153 -21.14 -7.13 10.70
CA ARG A 153 -20.06 -6.80 11.66
C ARG A 153 -18.72 -7.39 11.25
N MET A 154 -18.71 -8.58 10.68
CA MET A 154 -17.49 -9.20 10.16
C MET A 154 -16.93 -8.40 8.99
N LEU A 155 -17.77 -7.97 8.04
CA LEU A 155 -17.33 -7.16 6.90
C LEU A 155 -16.90 -5.73 7.29
N VAL A 156 -17.41 -5.18 8.40
CA VAL A 156 -17.11 -3.81 8.82
C VAL A 156 -15.93 -3.74 9.79
N VAL A 157 -15.80 -4.66 10.75
CA VAL A 157 -14.82 -4.55 11.85
C VAL A 157 -13.58 -5.40 11.61
N LEU A 158 -13.71 -6.57 10.98
CA LEU A 158 -12.57 -7.47 10.78
C LEU A 158 -11.52 -6.86 9.83
N PRO A 159 -11.86 -6.30 8.65
CA PRO A 159 -10.86 -5.68 7.79
C PRO A 159 -10.06 -4.56 8.46
N PRO A 160 -10.68 -3.52 9.09
CA PRO A 160 -9.89 -2.48 9.76
C PRO A 160 -9.14 -3.01 10.98
N ALA A 161 -9.62 -4.02 11.71
CA ALA A 161 -8.87 -4.60 12.82
C ALA A 161 -7.61 -5.36 12.36
N VAL A 162 -7.72 -6.14 11.29
CA VAL A 162 -6.57 -6.80 10.66
C VAL A 162 -5.60 -5.76 10.14
N LEU A 163 -6.09 -4.76 9.41
CA LEU A 163 -5.27 -3.69 8.85
C LEU A 163 -4.60 -2.84 9.93
N ALA A 164 -5.28 -2.55 11.05
CA ALA A 164 -4.72 -1.74 12.13
C ALA A 164 -3.65 -2.49 12.93
N VAL A 165 -3.82 -3.80 13.16
CA VAL A 165 -2.77 -4.61 13.77
C VAL A 165 -1.59 -4.74 12.81
N ALA A 166 -1.85 -4.92 11.50
CA ALA A 166 -0.83 -4.97 10.45
C ALA A 166 -0.10 -3.63 10.26
N ALA A 167 -0.79 -2.50 10.39
CA ALA A 167 -0.24 -1.17 10.15
C ALA A 167 0.81 -0.82 11.20
N THR A 168 2.09 -0.97 10.84
CA THR A 168 3.21 -0.42 11.59
C THR A 168 3.45 1.03 11.19
N SER A 169 4.03 1.80 12.13
CA SER A 169 4.38 3.22 11.93
C SER A 169 5.18 3.47 10.64
N ALA A 170 5.00 4.66 10.06
CA ALA A 170 5.65 5.07 8.82
C ALA A 170 7.17 4.86 8.82
N VAL A 171 7.66 4.22 7.77
CA VAL A 171 9.10 4.00 7.52
C VAL A 171 9.65 5.28 6.90
N TRP A 172 10.52 5.97 7.62
CA TRP A 172 11.23 7.14 7.13
C TRP A 172 12.49 6.70 6.41
N TYR A 173 12.66 7.17 5.18
CA TYR A 173 13.82 6.83 4.38
C TYR A 173 14.77 8.02 4.26
N PRO A 174 16.09 7.80 4.25
CA PRO A 174 17.06 8.86 4.25
C PRO A 174 17.08 9.62 2.93
N TYR A 175 17.53 10.87 3.01
CA TYR A 175 17.59 11.78 1.89
C TYR A 175 18.77 12.74 2.05
N ALA A 176 19.70 12.74 1.11
CA ALA A 176 20.84 13.64 1.09
C ALA A 176 20.36 15.01 0.58
N LEU A 177 20.24 15.96 1.51
CA LEU A 177 19.62 17.25 1.24
C LEU A 177 20.59 18.26 0.66
N GLY A 178 21.78 18.34 1.27
CA GLY A 178 22.75 19.38 0.93
C GLY A 178 24.14 19.12 1.48
N THR A 179 25.07 19.95 1.03
CA THR A 179 26.49 19.91 1.38
C THR A 179 26.98 21.33 1.62
N ALA A 180 27.87 21.53 2.58
CA ALA A 180 28.41 22.84 2.93
C ALA A 180 29.86 22.75 3.42
N VAL A 181 30.51 23.90 3.59
CA VAL A 181 31.79 24.02 4.30
C VAL A 181 31.58 24.87 5.54
N LEU A 182 32.05 24.38 6.68
CA LEU A 182 32.08 25.10 7.95
C LEU A 182 33.54 25.16 8.42
N ASP A 183 34.12 26.36 8.48
CA ASP A 183 35.51 26.57 8.91
C ASP A 183 36.54 25.65 8.20
N GLY A 184 36.36 25.47 6.89
CA GLY A 184 37.21 24.60 6.06
C GLY A 184 36.90 23.09 6.19
N LYS A 185 35.93 22.70 7.01
CA LYS A 185 35.49 21.32 7.19
C LYS A 185 34.24 21.02 6.37
N PRO A 186 34.15 19.85 5.72
CA PRO A 186 32.94 19.49 4.99
C PRO A 186 31.79 19.18 5.96
N ALA A 187 30.59 19.63 5.60
CA ALA A 187 29.35 19.39 6.31
C ALA A 187 28.29 18.82 5.36
N ILE A 188 27.41 17.96 5.88
CA ILE A 188 26.30 17.35 5.15
C ILE A 188 24.99 17.54 5.89
N SER A 189 23.91 17.73 5.13
CA SER A 189 22.55 17.70 5.68
C SER A 189 21.84 16.44 5.22
N VAL A 190 21.33 15.68 6.19
CA VAL A 190 20.56 14.45 5.96
C VAL A 190 19.15 14.64 6.50
N GLY A 191 18.18 14.53 5.60
CA GLY A 191 16.77 14.48 5.96
C GLY A 191 16.23 13.07 5.88
N SER A 192 14.93 12.95 6.13
CA SER A 192 14.20 11.73 5.81
C SER A 192 12.80 12.05 5.31
N GLY A 193 12.20 11.14 4.54
CA GLY A 193 10.85 11.29 3.99
C GLY A 193 10.19 9.94 3.65
N TYR A 194 8.90 9.99 3.27
CA TYR A 194 8.11 8.82 2.85
C TYR A 194 7.03 9.24 1.81
N SER A 195 6.55 8.30 0.98
CA SER A 195 5.75 8.53 -0.26
C SER A 195 4.67 9.60 -0.18
N THR A 196 3.92 9.64 0.92
CA THR A 196 2.68 10.41 1.00
C THR A 196 2.85 11.80 1.63
N GLN A 197 4.05 12.13 2.13
CA GLN A 197 4.37 13.46 2.68
C GLN A 197 5.48 14.12 1.86
N ASN A 198 5.54 15.46 1.89
CA ASN A 198 6.55 16.19 1.14
C ASN A 198 7.96 15.82 1.65
N TRP A 199 8.77 15.27 0.74
CA TRP A 199 10.21 15.12 0.97
C TRP A 199 10.82 16.47 1.34
N PRO A 200 11.78 16.51 2.28
CA PRO A 200 12.44 17.75 2.67
C PRO A 200 13.07 18.41 1.43
N THR A 201 12.96 19.73 1.37
CA THR A 201 13.28 20.50 0.16
C THR A 201 14.53 21.34 0.31
N SER A 202 14.85 21.71 1.56
CA SER A 202 16.00 22.54 1.93
C SER A 202 16.96 21.76 2.83
N PRO A 203 18.28 22.02 2.75
CA PRO A 203 19.25 21.53 3.73
C PRO A 203 18.88 21.89 5.19
N SER A 204 18.18 23.00 5.41
CA SER A 204 17.69 23.41 6.73
C SER A 204 16.59 22.51 7.31
N ASP A 205 15.94 21.70 6.48
CA ASP A 205 14.92 20.73 6.91
C ASP A 205 15.57 19.45 7.50
N GLY A 206 16.89 19.30 7.36
CA GLY A 206 17.65 18.11 7.73
C GLY A 206 18.47 18.27 9.00
N ALA A 207 19.10 17.16 9.40
CA ALA A 207 20.11 17.15 10.45
C ALA A 207 21.49 17.37 9.84
N TRP A 208 22.18 18.41 10.30
CA TRP A 208 23.55 18.69 9.91
C TRP A 208 24.57 17.81 10.66
N ALA A 209 25.54 17.31 9.91
CA ALA A 209 26.73 16.65 10.43
C ALA A 209 27.99 17.27 9.81
N VAL A 210 29.06 17.37 10.60
CA VAL A 210 30.35 17.96 10.22
C VAL A 210 31.42 16.88 10.32
N SER A 211 32.41 16.91 9.43
CA SER A 211 33.55 16.00 9.48
C SER A 211 34.84 16.71 9.85
N ASP A 212 35.46 16.30 10.95
CA ASP A 212 36.79 16.77 11.35
C ASP A 212 37.92 16.01 10.63
N SER A 213 37.59 14.95 9.88
CA SER A 213 38.54 14.01 9.28
C SER A 213 38.47 13.98 7.74
N GLY A 214 37.99 15.05 7.11
CA GLY A 214 37.91 15.14 5.65
C GLY A 214 36.93 14.13 5.04
N ALA A 215 35.72 14.06 5.59
CA ALA A 215 34.63 13.16 5.19
C ALA A 215 34.83 11.67 5.52
N ALA A 216 35.83 11.28 6.31
CA ALA A 216 36.01 9.90 6.77
C ALA A 216 35.06 9.53 7.92
N THR A 217 34.84 10.45 8.86
CA THR A 217 33.93 10.30 10.01
C THR A 217 33.09 11.56 10.18
N TRP A 218 31.88 11.40 10.71
CA TRP A 218 30.90 12.47 10.83
C TRP A 218 30.44 12.60 12.27
N ARG A 219 30.32 13.83 12.77
CA ARG A 219 29.70 14.14 14.06
C ARG A 219 28.50 15.03 13.85
N ALA A 220 27.52 14.98 14.75
CA ALA A 220 26.42 15.94 14.73
C ALA A 220 26.94 17.37 14.90
N ALA A 221 26.37 18.32 14.15
CA ALA A 221 26.64 19.73 14.32
C ALA A 221 26.04 20.25 15.65
N THR A 222 26.72 21.16 16.33
CA THR A 222 26.17 21.88 17.49
C THR A 222 25.08 22.86 17.05
N GLU A 223 24.29 23.40 17.97
CA GLU A 223 23.23 24.38 17.61
C GLU A 223 23.80 25.65 16.95
N ASP A 224 24.94 26.16 17.45
CA ASP A 224 25.60 27.32 16.84
C ASP A 224 26.12 27.01 15.42
N GLU A 225 26.70 25.83 15.23
CA GLU A 225 27.14 25.36 13.91
C GLU A 225 25.95 25.18 12.95
N LYS A 226 24.80 24.70 13.44
CA LYS A 226 23.57 24.58 12.64
C LYS A 226 23.03 25.93 12.20
N GLU A 227 23.03 26.94 13.09
CA GLU A 227 22.58 28.29 12.74
C GLU A 227 23.47 28.93 11.65
N GLN A 228 24.78 28.73 11.76
CA GLN A 228 25.73 29.15 10.73
C GLN A 228 25.52 28.40 9.40
N LEU A 229 25.33 27.09 9.44
CA LEU A 229 25.10 26.28 8.24
C LEU A 229 23.76 26.64 7.56
N ASN A 230 22.71 26.89 8.34
CA ASN A 230 21.40 27.26 7.83
C ASN A 230 21.33 28.69 7.28
N SER A 231 22.26 29.56 7.70
CA SER A 231 22.37 30.93 7.18
C SER A 231 23.22 31.04 5.92
N GLN A 232 23.89 29.97 5.47
CA GLN A 232 24.59 29.96 4.19
C GLN A 232 23.61 29.93 3.01
N ASP A 233 23.90 30.73 1.97
CA ASP A 233 23.11 30.75 0.74
C ASP A 233 22.93 29.33 0.15
N SER A 234 21.68 28.90 -0.01
CA SER A 234 21.27 27.62 -0.60
C SER A 234 20.36 27.84 -1.82
N PRO A 235 20.41 27.00 -2.89
CA PRO A 235 21.29 25.84 -3.09
C PRO A 235 22.55 26.14 -3.93
N ARG A 236 23.73 25.73 -3.44
CA ARG A 236 25.00 25.81 -4.20
C ARG A 236 25.09 24.68 -5.23
N ARG A 237 24.82 25.03 -6.50
CA ARG A 237 24.83 24.07 -7.63
C ARG A 237 26.13 24.07 -8.44
N GLN A 238 27.02 25.02 -8.16
CA GLN A 238 28.30 25.17 -8.83
C GLN A 238 29.31 25.72 -7.83
N ALA A 239 30.53 25.21 -7.87
CA ALA A 239 31.65 25.75 -7.11
C ALA A 239 32.97 25.46 -7.85
N CYS A 240 33.94 26.35 -7.68
CA CYS A 240 35.28 26.19 -8.23
C CYS A 240 36.24 25.73 -7.14
N ALA A 241 37.30 25.06 -7.57
CA ALA A 241 38.33 24.55 -6.69
C ALA A 241 39.09 25.72 -6.03
N PRO A 242 39.32 25.68 -4.71
CA PRO A 242 40.01 26.75 -4.00
C PRO A 242 41.49 26.86 -4.40
N ASP A 243 42.08 25.77 -4.89
CA ASP A 243 43.46 25.64 -5.35
C ASP A 243 43.66 25.91 -6.85
N ASP A 244 42.58 25.83 -7.66
CA ASP A 244 42.61 26.13 -9.09
C ASP A 244 41.28 26.76 -9.54
N ALA A 245 41.28 28.10 -9.71
CA ALA A 245 40.09 28.84 -10.11
C ALA A 245 39.59 28.50 -11.53
N ARG A 246 40.40 27.82 -12.37
CA ARG A 246 39.95 27.34 -13.69
C ARG A 246 39.17 26.04 -13.59
N ARG A 247 39.35 25.28 -12.51
CA ARG A 247 38.66 24.01 -12.30
C ARG A 247 37.37 24.23 -11.52
N CYS A 248 36.24 23.99 -12.18
CA CYS A 248 34.92 24.17 -11.57
C CYS A 248 34.04 22.93 -11.77
N TYR A 249 33.12 22.73 -10.84
CA TYR A 249 32.16 21.62 -10.85
C TYR A 249 30.74 22.18 -10.79
N ARG A 250 29.80 21.51 -11.46
CA ARG A 250 28.36 21.80 -11.36
C ARG A 250 27.52 20.54 -11.34
N VAL A 251 26.39 20.58 -10.63
CA VAL A 251 25.36 19.54 -10.71
C VAL A 251 24.39 19.84 -11.85
N VAL A 252 23.96 18.80 -12.55
CA VAL A 252 22.93 18.92 -13.60
C VAL A 252 21.57 18.62 -12.97
N THR A 253 20.71 19.66 -12.92
CA THR A 253 19.40 19.56 -12.25
C THR A 253 18.54 18.48 -12.89
N GLY A 254 17.94 17.61 -12.07
CA GLY A 254 17.08 16.52 -12.54
C GLY A 254 17.83 15.30 -13.05
N HIS A 255 19.16 15.25 -12.91
CA HIS A 255 20.00 14.11 -13.28
C HIS A 255 20.96 13.76 -12.16
N LEU A 256 21.36 12.49 -12.06
CA LEU A 256 22.51 12.07 -11.25
C LEU A 256 23.76 12.31 -12.08
N ARG A 257 24.18 13.59 -12.18
CA ARG A 257 25.30 14.00 -13.02
C ARG A 257 26.03 15.20 -12.45
N VAL A 258 27.35 15.09 -12.49
CA VAL A 258 28.29 16.17 -12.20
C VAL A 258 29.10 16.46 -13.46
N GLU A 259 29.19 17.73 -13.80
CA GLU A 259 30.05 18.20 -14.89
C GLU A 259 31.25 18.97 -14.30
N GLN A 260 32.38 18.85 -14.98
CA GLN A 260 33.62 19.57 -14.69
C GLN A 260 33.96 20.50 -15.85
N SER A 261 34.48 21.66 -15.50
CA SER A 261 35.15 22.60 -16.40
C SER A 261 36.60 22.75 -15.96
N ASP A 262 37.50 22.90 -16.93
CA ASP A 262 38.92 23.22 -16.70
C ASP A 262 39.29 24.60 -17.31
N ASP A 263 38.28 25.40 -17.66
CA ASP A 263 38.39 26.71 -18.28
C ASP A 263 37.48 27.76 -17.62
N ALA A 264 37.33 27.67 -16.30
CA ALA A 264 36.55 28.58 -15.46
C ALA A 264 35.04 28.66 -15.82
N GLY A 265 34.48 27.54 -16.28
CA GLY A 265 33.06 27.38 -16.58
C GLY A 265 32.65 27.67 -18.02
N VAL A 266 33.59 27.86 -18.95
CA VAL A 266 33.29 28.11 -20.37
C VAL A 266 32.83 26.84 -21.08
N THR A 267 33.56 25.73 -20.91
CA THR A 267 33.20 24.41 -21.41
C THR A 267 33.04 23.41 -20.28
N TRP A 268 32.13 22.47 -20.47
CA TRP A 268 31.75 21.48 -19.46
C TRP A 268 31.80 20.08 -20.05
N ARG A 269 32.40 19.16 -19.31
CA ARG A 269 32.45 17.72 -19.62
C ARG A 269 31.87 16.93 -18.46
N VAL A 270 31.27 15.78 -18.74
CA VAL A 270 30.76 14.89 -17.70
C VAL A 270 31.93 14.36 -16.88
N ALA A 271 31.94 14.66 -15.58
CA ALA A 271 32.92 14.14 -14.63
C ALA A 271 32.42 12.84 -13.98
N TRP A 272 31.10 12.78 -13.74
CA TRP A 272 30.44 11.60 -13.20
C TRP A 272 28.96 11.58 -13.63
N GLU A 273 28.42 10.41 -13.92
CA GLU A 273 26.98 10.23 -14.10
C GLU A 273 26.48 8.82 -13.76
N VAL A 274 25.23 8.74 -13.32
CA VAL A 274 24.38 7.56 -13.50
C VAL A 274 23.46 7.84 -14.68
N PRO A 275 23.60 7.13 -15.81
CA PRO A 275 22.77 7.35 -16.99
C PRO A 275 21.28 7.26 -16.68
N ASP A 276 20.47 8.12 -17.31
CA ASP A 276 19.02 8.18 -17.06
C ASP A 276 18.31 6.83 -17.27
N ARG A 277 18.79 6.02 -18.21
CA ARG A 277 18.30 4.65 -18.48
C ARG A 277 18.55 3.65 -17.34
N GLN A 278 19.54 3.92 -16.48
CA GLN A 278 19.88 3.08 -15.32
C GLN A 278 19.27 3.61 -14.04
N ARG A 279 18.79 4.87 -14.02
CA ARG A 279 18.24 5.51 -12.83
C ARG A 279 17.01 4.80 -12.27
N GLU A 280 16.13 4.28 -13.13
CA GLU A 280 14.99 3.50 -12.67
C GLU A 280 15.44 2.16 -12.08
N ALA A 281 16.41 1.48 -12.70
CA ALA A 281 16.99 0.25 -12.17
C ALA A 281 17.65 0.46 -10.80
N LEU A 282 18.35 1.58 -10.62
CA LEU A 282 18.90 2.02 -9.35
C LEU A 282 17.80 2.30 -8.30
N ALA A 283 16.77 3.07 -8.69
CA ALA A 283 15.68 3.45 -7.79
C ALA A 283 14.83 2.26 -7.32
N ARG A 284 14.69 1.21 -8.14
CA ARG A 284 13.97 -0.03 -7.78
C ARG A 284 14.65 -0.82 -6.65
N GLN A 285 15.93 -0.61 -6.42
CA GLN A 285 16.65 -1.20 -5.28
C GLN A 285 16.40 -0.45 -3.97
N SER A 286 15.60 0.63 -4.01
CA SER A 286 15.22 1.40 -2.82
C SER A 286 13.71 1.25 -2.56
N PRO A 287 13.28 0.90 -1.34
CA PRO A 287 11.86 0.88 -1.00
C PRO A 287 11.28 2.29 -1.08
N ASN A 288 10.07 2.42 -1.61
CA ASN A 288 9.37 3.70 -1.75
C ASN A 288 10.20 4.83 -2.41
N PRO A 289 10.57 4.69 -3.70
CA PRO A 289 11.50 5.61 -4.36
C PRO A 289 10.96 7.03 -4.58
N GLY A 290 9.66 7.26 -4.46
CA GLY A 290 9.01 8.52 -4.78
C GLY A 290 9.08 8.85 -6.27
N ASP A 291 8.98 10.14 -6.61
CA ASP A 291 9.30 10.62 -7.96
C ASP A 291 10.80 10.44 -8.26
N ILE A 292 11.13 9.42 -9.07
CA ILE A 292 12.50 9.05 -9.42
C ILE A 292 13.26 10.23 -10.03
N GLY A 293 12.64 11.02 -10.91
CA GLY A 293 13.29 12.15 -11.58
C GLY A 293 13.64 13.29 -10.62
N ARG A 294 12.85 13.45 -9.55
CA ARG A 294 13.07 14.47 -8.53
C ARG A 294 14.02 14.03 -7.42
N HIS A 295 13.92 12.76 -7.01
CA HIS A 295 14.56 12.26 -5.80
C HIS A 295 15.88 11.54 -6.05
N PHE A 296 16.08 10.96 -7.23
CA PHE A 296 17.36 10.41 -7.67
C PHE A 296 18.01 11.41 -8.64
N ALA A 297 18.47 12.53 -8.08
CA ALA A 297 19.09 13.62 -8.81
C ALA A 297 20.12 14.35 -7.93
N SER A 298 21.18 14.86 -8.55
CA SER A 298 22.18 15.71 -7.92
C SER A 298 21.59 17.08 -7.60
N ARG A 299 21.71 17.51 -6.33
CA ARG A 299 21.00 18.69 -5.80
C ARG A 299 21.95 19.84 -5.50
N GLU A 300 23.01 19.54 -4.77
CA GLU A 300 24.01 20.49 -4.30
C GLU A 300 25.38 19.85 -4.35
N LEU A 301 26.40 20.70 -4.50
CA LEU A 301 27.78 20.29 -4.40
C LEU A 301 28.59 21.31 -3.61
N THR A 302 29.65 20.80 -2.99
CA THR A 302 30.65 21.60 -2.31
C THR A 302 32.04 21.10 -2.71
N VAL A 303 32.92 22.05 -3.02
CA VAL A 303 34.34 21.79 -3.26
C VAL A 303 35.10 22.33 -2.05
N TYR A 304 35.91 21.49 -1.42
CA TYR A 304 36.68 21.86 -0.22
C TYR A 304 38.15 21.45 -0.35
N PRO A 305 39.07 22.20 0.27
CA PRO A 305 40.49 21.90 0.21
C PRO A 305 40.80 20.61 0.99
N ARG A 306 41.75 19.84 0.48
CA ARG A 306 42.23 18.61 1.11
C ARG A 306 43.44 18.88 2.01
N VAL A 307 43.52 18.13 3.12
CA VAL A 307 44.73 18.05 3.94
C VAL A 307 45.82 17.33 3.13
N GLY A 308 46.84 18.07 2.69
CA GLY A 308 47.92 17.55 1.83
C GLY A 308 47.94 18.09 0.39
N GLY A 309 47.05 19.02 0.05
CA GLY A 309 46.98 19.67 -1.27
C GLY A 309 45.91 19.06 -2.19
N GLY A 310 45.42 19.87 -3.12
CA GLY A 310 44.28 19.53 -3.96
C GLY A 310 42.93 19.87 -3.31
N HIS A 311 41.86 19.38 -3.94
CA HIS A 311 40.49 19.53 -3.48
C HIS A 311 39.72 18.21 -3.59
N GLU A 312 38.64 18.13 -2.82
CA GLU A 312 37.63 17.09 -2.95
C GLU A 312 36.29 17.73 -3.28
N VAL A 313 35.43 16.94 -3.94
CA VAL A 313 34.07 17.36 -4.28
C VAL A 313 33.11 16.43 -3.56
N LEU A 314 32.18 17.00 -2.81
CA LEU A 314 31.09 16.28 -2.16
C LEU A 314 29.77 16.74 -2.75
N VAL A 315 28.90 15.79 -3.07
CA VAL A 315 27.64 16.02 -3.78
C VAL A 315 26.50 15.31 -3.06
N ALA A 316 25.40 16.04 -2.85
CA ALA A 316 24.15 15.47 -2.35
C ALA A 316 23.28 14.98 -3.52
N ASN A 317 23.04 13.67 -3.60
CA ASN A 317 22.28 13.02 -4.67
C ASN A 317 20.87 12.55 -4.22
N GLY A 318 20.28 13.21 -3.23
CA GLY A 318 18.94 12.87 -2.73
C GLY A 318 18.85 11.44 -2.22
N ARG A 319 18.07 10.61 -2.89
CA ARG A 319 17.84 9.19 -2.56
C ARG A 319 19.01 8.27 -2.87
N ASP A 320 19.96 8.69 -3.70
CA ASP A 320 21.19 7.92 -3.96
C ASP A 320 22.26 8.12 -2.86
N GLY A 321 22.05 9.07 -1.95
CA GLY A 321 22.98 9.41 -0.88
C GLY A 321 24.02 10.45 -1.30
N PHE A 322 25.22 10.35 -0.74
CA PHE A 322 26.35 11.24 -1.05
C PHE A 322 27.31 10.61 -2.04
N LEU A 323 27.89 11.47 -2.86
CA LEU A 323 28.91 11.14 -3.84
C LEU A 323 30.15 12.00 -3.56
N ARG A 324 31.32 11.38 -3.59
CA ARG A 324 32.59 12.04 -3.32
C ARG A 324 33.61 11.79 -4.42
N SER A 325 34.38 12.82 -4.77
CA SER A 325 35.57 12.67 -5.61
C SER A 325 36.79 12.36 -4.74
N LEU A 326 37.47 11.26 -5.09
CA LEU A 326 38.70 10.77 -4.51
C LEU A 326 39.92 11.50 -5.10
N PRO A 327 41.08 11.48 -4.42
CA PRO A 327 42.26 12.26 -4.84
C PRO A 327 42.89 11.81 -6.15
N ASN A 328 42.65 10.55 -6.52
CA ASN A 328 43.05 9.99 -7.81
C ASN A 328 42.13 10.44 -8.96
N GLY A 329 41.13 11.28 -8.69
CA GLY A 329 40.12 11.72 -9.66
C GLY A 329 38.97 10.73 -9.87
N GLU A 330 38.96 9.61 -9.13
CA GLU A 330 37.84 8.68 -9.15
C GLU A 330 36.65 9.22 -8.36
N TRP A 331 35.47 8.71 -8.66
CA TRP A 331 34.23 9.08 -7.98
C TRP A 331 33.69 7.88 -7.20
N GLN A 332 33.42 8.07 -5.92
CA GLN A 332 32.90 7.06 -5.02
C GLN A 332 31.51 7.46 -4.53
N ARG A 333 30.53 6.57 -4.73
CA ARG A 333 29.23 6.70 -4.07
C ARG A 333 29.40 6.22 -2.63
N ASP A 334 29.15 7.10 -1.68
CA ASP A 334 29.31 6.85 -0.25
C ASP A 334 27.97 6.50 0.42
N GLY A 335 26.84 6.71 -0.28
CA GLY A 335 25.51 6.37 0.23
C GLY A 335 25.09 7.29 1.37
N PHE A 336 24.44 6.76 2.41
CA PHE A 336 23.99 7.57 3.55
C PHE A 336 24.96 7.44 4.72
N LEU A 337 25.56 8.58 5.07
CA LEU A 337 26.56 8.72 6.12
C LEU A 337 25.86 9.19 7.41
N SER A 338 26.06 8.49 8.53
CA SER A 338 25.47 8.81 9.85
C SER A 338 26.56 9.04 10.90
N ALA A 339 26.21 9.72 11.99
CA ALA A 339 27.09 10.12 13.09
C ALA A 339 27.84 8.94 13.79
N ASP A 340 27.39 7.70 13.60
CA ASP A 340 28.02 6.49 14.17
C ASP A 340 28.68 5.59 13.10
N GLY A 341 28.91 6.08 11.88
CA GLY A 341 29.54 5.30 10.79
C GLY A 341 28.70 4.13 10.25
N ARG A 342 27.49 3.92 10.79
CA ARG A 342 26.47 2.99 10.28
C ARG A 342 25.12 3.71 10.31
N SER A 343 24.41 3.71 9.20
CA SER A 343 23.09 4.31 9.10
C SER A 343 22.14 3.64 10.11
N ALA A 344 21.41 4.43 10.91
CA ALA A 344 20.36 3.95 11.81
C ALA A 344 19.09 3.49 11.05
N ILE A 345 19.25 3.11 9.79
CA ILE A 345 18.16 2.85 8.84
C ILE A 345 18.34 1.43 8.32
N HIS A 346 17.45 0.56 8.76
CA HIS A 346 17.43 -0.85 8.40
C HIS A 346 17.29 -1.04 6.88
N GLY A 347 18.13 -1.92 6.31
CA GLY A 347 17.82 -2.62 5.06
C GLY A 347 18.83 -2.53 3.92
N ALA A 348 19.82 -1.63 3.96
CA ALA A 348 20.85 -1.57 2.94
C ALA A 348 22.25 -1.47 3.59
N GLU A 349 22.78 -2.61 4.05
CA GLU A 349 24.21 -2.73 4.39
C GLU A 349 25.11 -2.61 3.14
N THR A 350 24.54 -2.48 1.94
CA THR A 350 25.28 -2.34 0.69
C THR A 350 24.66 -1.23 -0.16
N LEU A 351 25.52 -0.36 -0.70
CA LEU A 351 25.09 0.61 -1.71
C LEU A 351 24.45 -0.14 -2.88
N PRO A 352 23.27 0.32 -3.38
CA PRO A 352 22.68 -0.23 -4.58
C PRO A 352 23.70 -0.26 -5.72
N THR A 353 23.93 -1.43 -6.30
CA THR A 353 24.88 -1.59 -7.41
C THR A 353 24.22 -1.13 -8.71
N LEU A 354 24.99 -0.56 -9.63
CA LEU A 354 24.46 -0.10 -10.92
C LEU A 354 24.05 -1.28 -11.82
N ASP A 355 24.64 -2.45 -11.60
CA ASP A 355 24.43 -3.67 -12.40
C ASP A 355 23.55 -4.73 -11.70
N GLY A 356 23.12 -4.47 -10.46
CA GLY A 356 22.31 -5.39 -9.67
C GLY A 356 20.84 -5.40 -10.10
N SER A 357 20.40 -6.49 -10.72
CA SER A 357 19.00 -6.67 -11.13
C SER A 357 18.16 -7.37 -10.07
N GLY A 358 17.12 -6.69 -9.58
CA GLY A 358 15.97 -7.29 -8.85
C GLY A 358 15.44 -6.39 -7.72
N PRO A 359 14.16 -6.50 -7.34
CA PRO A 359 13.49 -5.66 -6.37
C PRO A 359 13.72 -6.26 -4.98
N ARG A 360 14.97 -6.66 -4.66
CA ARG A 360 15.30 -7.42 -3.44
C ARG A 360 14.88 -6.70 -2.16
N THR A 361 14.55 -5.42 -2.25
CA THR A 361 14.19 -4.53 -1.15
C THR A 361 12.76 -3.96 -1.25
N ARG A 362 12.03 -4.10 -2.37
CA ARG A 362 10.66 -3.59 -2.53
C ARG A 362 9.63 -4.67 -2.21
N SER A 363 8.89 -4.49 -1.11
CA SER A 363 8.15 -5.58 -0.45
C SER A 363 6.88 -6.02 -1.20
N PHE A 364 6.21 -5.12 -1.93
CA PHE A 364 4.87 -5.37 -2.47
C PHE A 364 4.76 -5.34 -3.99
N ASP A 365 5.89 -5.29 -4.71
CA ASP A 365 5.89 -5.19 -6.18
C ASP A 365 5.23 -6.41 -6.86
N LEU A 366 5.44 -7.62 -6.33
CA LEU A 366 4.78 -8.81 -6.84
C LEU A 366 3.25 -8.71 -6.70
N LEU A 367 2.78 -8.20 -5.56
CA LEU A 367 1.36 -8.03 -5.32
C LEU A 367 0.77 -6.96 -6.24
N LEU A 368 1.47 -5.85 -6.45
CA LEU A 368 1.06 -4.80 -7.40
C LEU A 368 1.01 -5.33 -8.84
N ALA A 369 1.99 -6.13 -9.27
CA ALA A 369 1.99 -6.80 -10.57
C ALA A 369 0.75 -7.72 -10.73
N VAL A 370 0.42 -8.50 -9.70
CA VAL A 370 -0.78 -9.35 -9.70
C VAL A 370 -2.06 -8.52 -9.73
N VAL A 371 -2.17 -7.46 -8.92
CA VAL A 371 -3.35 -6.58 -8.89
C VAL A 371 -3.56 -5.88 -10.23
N LEU A 372 -2.49 -5.45 -10.90
CA LEU A 372 -2.57 -4.85 -12.23
C LEU A 372 -2.97 -5.88 -13.31
N ALA A 373 -2.43 -7.10 -13.26
CA ALA A 373 -2.83 -8.18 -14.17
C ALA A 373 -4.31 -8.58 -13.99
N VAL A 374 -4.76 -8.74 -12.73
CA VAL A 374 -6.18 -8.97 -12.38
C VAL A 374 -7.05 -7.81 -12.84
N SER A 375 -6.54 -6.58 -12.74
CA SER A 375 -7.26 -5.39 -13.19
C SER A 375 -7.53 -5.42 -14.70
N LEU A 376 -6.53 -5.79 -15.51
CA LEU A 376 -6.69 -5.96 -16.95
C LEU A 376 -7.64 -7.11 -17.30
N GLY A 377 -7.55 -8.23 -16.57
CA GLY A 377 -8.49 -9.35 -16.73
C GLY A 377 -9.95 -8.96 -16.42
N ALA A 378 -10.16 -8.21 -15.34
CA ALA A 378 -11.49 -7.70 -14.97
C ALA A 378 -12.02 -6.70 -16.01
N LEU A 379 -11.17 -5.84 -16.57
CA LEU A 379 -11.54 -4.94 -17.67
C LEU A 379 -12.00 -5.74 -18.91
N VAL A 380 -11.24 -6.74 -19.34
CA VAL A 380 -11.63 -7.62 -20.46
C VAL A 380 -12.96 -8.31 -20.18
N THR A 381 -13.16 -8.79 -18.95
CA THR A 381 -14.41 -9.44 -18.53
C THR A 381 -15.59 -8.47 -18.56
N LEU A 382 -15.41 -7.23 -18.08
CA LEU A 382 -16.43 -6.18 -18.15
C LEU A 382 -16.81 -5.86 -19.60
N VAL A 383 -15.83 -5.78 -20.50
CA VAL A 383 -16.07 -5.58 -21.94
C VAL A 383 -16.85 -6.76 -22.52
N ALA A 384 -16.42 -8.00 -22.28
CA ALA A 384 -17.11 -9.20 -22.76
C ALA A 384 -18.58 -9.26 -22.27
N SER A 385 -18.80 -9.04 -20.98
CA SER A 385 -20.12 -9.11 -20.36
C SER A 385 -21.03 -7.96 -20.79
N SER A 386 -20.49 -6.76 -21.00
CA SER A 386 -21.27 -5.63 -21.52
C SER A 386 -21.66 -5.81 -23.00
N LEU A 387 -20.77 -6.36 -23.83
CA LEU A 387 -21.09 -6.75 -25.21
C LEU A 387 -22.17 -7.83 -25.25
N ALA A 388 -22.14 -8.78 -24.32
CA ALA A 388 -23.15 -9.82 -24.21
C ALA A 388 -24.53 -9.26 -23.82
N VAL A 389 -24.59 -8.39 -22.80
CA VAL A 389 -25.82 -7.67 -22.41
C VAL A 389 -26.38 -6.84 -23.57
N ARG A 390 -25.51 -6.14 -24.32
CA ARG A 390 -25.93 -5.38 -25.51
C ARG A 390 -26.53 -6.27 -26.59
N ARG A 391 -25.91 -7.42 -26.87
CA ARG A 391 -26.42 -8.44 -27.83
C ARG A 391 -27.77 -9.00 -27.41
N ALA A 392 -28.03 -9.13 -26.13
CA ALA A 392 -29.30 -9.58 -25.58
C ALA A 392 -30.42 -8.51 -25.56
N GLY A 393 -30.14 -7.28 -26.05
CA GLY A 393 -31.09 -6.17 -26.05
C GLY A 393 -31.11 -5.36 -24.74
N GLY A 394 -30.16 -5.58 -23.85
CA GLY A 394 -29.97 -4.80 -22.62
C GLY A 394 -29.36 -3.41 -22.89
N GLY A 395 -29.66 -2.45 -21.99
CA GLY A 395 -29.21 -1.06 -22.12
C GLY A 395 -27.67 -0.90 -22.19
N SER A 396 -27.20 -0.03 -23.10
CA SER A 396 -25.80 0.05 -23.52
C SER A 396 -24.83 0.72 -22.52
N TRP A 397 -25.36 1.36 -21.47
CA TRP A 397 -24.61 2.26 -20.57
C TRP A 397 -23.76 1.53 -19.51
N TRP A 398 -24.10 0.29 -19.16
CA TRP A 398 -23.40 -0.49 -18.14
C TRP A 398 -21.94 -0.80 -18.49
N GLY A 399 -21.60 -0.88 -19.78
CA GLY A 399 -20.22 -1.07 -20.23
C GLY A 399 -19.32 0.12 -19.90
N PHE A 400 -19.84 1.35 -20.05
CA PHE A 400 -19.10 2.57 -19.72
C PHE A 400 -18.96 2.78 -18.21
N VAL A 401 -20.00 2.44 -17.44
CA VAL A 401 -20.00 2.57 -15.96
C VAL A 401 -19.01 1.61 -15.30
N GLY A 402 -18.69 0.47 -15.91
CA GLY A 402 -17.66 -0.44 -15.40
C GLY A 402 -16.26 -0.19 -15.97
N ALA A 403 -16.14 -0.05 -17.29
CA ALA A 403 -14.83 -0.04 -17.96
C ALA A 403 -14.03 1.26 -17.73
N LEU A 404 -14.70 2.42 -17.72
CA LEU A 404 -14.01 3.70 -17.54
C LEU A 404 -13.41 3.84 -16.13
N PRO A 405 -14.16 3.59 -15.03
CA PRO A 405 -13.57 3.56 -13.69
C PRO A 405 -12.45 2.54 -13.56
N MET A 406 -12.55 1.40 -14.23
CA MET A 406 -11.51 0.38 -14.19
C MET A 406 -10.23 0.82 -14.89
N LEU A 407 -10.34 1.55 -16.01
CA LEU A 407 -9.20 2.15 -16.68
C LEU A 407 -8.52 3.22 -15.80
N LEU A 408 -9.31 4.02 -15.07
CA LEU A 408 -8.79 4.99 -14.09
C LEU A 408 -8.06 4.29 -12.94
N VAL A 409 -8.59 3.17 -12.42
CA VAL A 409 -7.91 2.34 -11.40
C VAL A 409 -6.59 1.78 -11.94
N GLY A 410 -6.55 1.31 -13.18
CA GLY A 410 -5.32 0.85 -13.83
C GLY A 410 -4.25 1.94 -13.98
N LEU A 411 -4.67 3.16 -14.34
CA LEU A 411 -3.78 4.32 -14.41
C LEU A 411 -3.25 4.72 -13.02
N ALA A 412 -4.12 4.74 -12.01
CA ALA A 412 -3.73 5.02 -10.63
C ALA A 412 -2.76 3.96 -10.08
N LEU A 413 -3.03 2.68 -10.35
CA LEU A 413 -2.15 1.55 -10.02
C LEU A 413 -0.76 1.72 -10.64
N THR A 414 -0.70 2.06 -11.93
CA THR A 414 0.56 2.27 -12.65
C THR A 414 1.35 3.45 -12.06
N ALA A 415 0.66 4.57 -11.80
CA ALA A 415 1.29 5.76 -11.22
C ALA A 415 1.77 5.51 -9.78
N PHE A 416 1.00 4.76 -8.99
CA PHE A 416 1.38 4.35 -7.64
C PHE A 416 2.59 3.43 -7.66
N TRP A 417 2.56 2.37 -8.47
CA TRP A 417 3.65 1.38 -8.55
C TRP A 417 4.98 2.00 -8.96
N TYR A 418 4.95 3.02 -9.82
CA TYR A 418 6.15 3.79 -10.18
C TYR A 418 6.77 4.53 -8.99
N ARG A 419 5.94 5.04 -8.07
CA ARG A 419 6.38 5.93 -6.97
C ARG A 419 6.55 5.24 -5.63
N GLY A 420 5.82 4.17 -5.37
CA GLY A 420 5.75 3.56 -4.05
C GLY A 420 5.30 2.12 -4.07
N ASP A 421 5.57 1.47 -2.95
CA ASP A 421 5.24 0.08 -2.66
C ASP A 421 4.75 -0.07 -1.22
N ASP A 422 4.20 0.98 -0.60
CA ASP A 422 3.74 0.92 0.79
C ASP A 422 2.41 0.14 0.94
N ILE A 423 2.25 -0.53 2.08
CA ILE A 423 1.09 -1.40 2.34
C ILE A 423 -0.25 -0.67 2.27
N LEU A 424 -0.31 0.60 2.70
CA LEU A 424 -1.54 1.37 2.71
C LEU A 424 -2.01 1.65 1.28
N GLY A 425 -1.10 2.13 0.43
CA GLY A 425 -1.37 2.35 -0.99
C GLY A 425 -1.73 1.05 -1.72
N VAL A 426 -1.00 -0.04 -1.46
CA VAL A 426 -1.30 -1.36 -2.05
C VAL A 426 -2.68 -1.86 -1.62
N SER A 427 -3.02 -1.75 -0.34
CA SER A 427 -4.32 -2.16 0.21
C SER A 427 -5.47 -1.34 -0.38
N PHE A 428 -5.27 -0.02 -0.49
CA PHE A 428 -6.26 0.88 -1.11
C PHE A 428 -6.47 0.54 -2.59
N MET A 429 -5.40 0.30 -3.34
CA MET A 429 -5.47 -0.10 -4.75
C MET A 429 -6.15 -1.46 -4.94
N MET A 430 -5.87 -2.43 -4.06
CA MET A 430 -6.53 -3.74 -4.07
C MET A 430 -8.03 -3.62 -3.78
N ALA A 431 -8.41 -2.82 -2.77
CA ALA A 431 -9.81 -2.56 -2.45
C ALA A 431 -10.54 -1.85 -3.61
N ALA A 432 -9.89 -0.88 -4.26
CA ALA A 432 -10.43 -0.21 -5.45
C ALA A 432 -10.62 -1.20 -6.61
N THR A 433 -9.63 -2.06 -6.88
CA THR A 433 -9.70 -3.11 -7.90
C THR A 433 -10.85 -4.08 -7.65
N LEU A 434 -11.05 -4.48 -6.40
CA LEU A 434 -12.16 -5.36 -6.01
C LEU A 434 -13.52 -4.68 -6.19
N ALA A 435 -13.67 -3.45 -5.68
CA ALA A 435 -14.93 -2.73 -5.66
C ALA A 435 -15.38 -2.23 -7.04
N VAL A 436 -14.43 -1.80 -7.87
CA VAL A 436 -14.69 -1.16 -9.17
C VAL A 436 -14.49 -2.12 -10.35
N GLY A 437 -13.60 -3.11 -10.21
CA GLY A 437 -13.32 -4.09 -11.26
C GLY A 437 -14.05 -5.39 -11.05
N VAL A 438 -13.61 -6.16 -10.06
CA VAL A 438 -14.00 -7.57 -9.90
C VAL A 438 -15.49 -7.71 -9.56
N ALA A 439 -16.00 -6.97 -8.58
CA ALA A 439 -17.41 -7.08 -8.17
C ALA A 439 -18.37 -6.67 -9.32
N PRO A 440 -18.17 -5.53 -10.02
CA PRO A 440 -18.98 -5.19 -11.19
C PRO A 440 -18.85 -6.21 -12.32
N ALA A 441 -17.65 -6.74 -12.60
CA ALA A 441 -17.45 -7.77 -13.60
C ALA A 441 -18.31 -9.01 -13.32
N VAL A 442 -18.34 -9.46 -12.06
CA VAL A 442 -19.19 -10.59 -11.63
C VAL A 442 -20.67 -10.26 -11.83
N VAL A 443 -21.14 -9.09 -11.36
CA VAL A 443 -22.55 -8.69 -11.47
C VAL A 443 -23.02 -8.63 -12.93
N VAL A 444 -22.25 -8.00 -13.81
CA VAL A 444 -22.60 -7.88 -15.23
C VAL A 444 -22.53 -9.23 -15.92
N SER A 445 -21.59 -10.11 -15.56
CA SER A 445 -21.49 -11.47 -16.11
C SER A 445 -22.68 -12.34 -15.70
N VAL A 446 -23.11 -12.26 -14.43
CA VAL A 446 -24.32 -12.93 -13.94
C VAL A 446 -25.55 -12.41 -14.69
N ARG A 447 -25.63 -11.10 -14.90
CA ARG A 447 -26.72 -10.50 -15.69
C ARG A 447 -26.72 -11.00 -17.13
N ALA A 448 -25.57 -11.00 -17.82
CA ALA A 448 -25.43 -11.53 -19.17
C ALA A 448 -25.92 -12.98 -19.26
N TRP A 449 -25.62 -13.79 -18.24
CA TRP A 449 -26.10 -15.17 -18.14
C TRP A 449 -27.62 -15.29 -17.95
N TYR A 450 -28.27 -14.38 -17.22
CA TYR A 450 -29.73 -14.31 -17.15
C TYR A 450 -30.38 -13.84 -18.46
N GLU A 451 -29.69 -12.95 -19.19
CA GLU A 451 -30.14 -12.36 -20.44
C GLU A 451 -29.88 -13.24 -21.69
N GLY A 452 -29.39 -14.47 -21.53
CA GLY A 452 -29.29 -15.45 -22.63
C GLY A 452 -27.87 -15.84 -23.04
N ALA A 453 -26.84 -15.46 -22.28
CA ALA A 453 -25.49 -15.95 -22.54
C ALA A 453 -25.38 -17.46 -22.27
N THR A 454 -24.81 -18.19 -23.25
CA THR A 454 -24.69 -19.65 -23.21
C THR A 454 -23.58 -20.12 -22.27
N THR A 455 -23.60 -21.40 -21.86
CA THR A 455 -22.49 -22.00 -21.08
C THR A 455 -21.16 -21.95 -21.83
N ARG A 456 -21.19 -22.05 -23.17
CA ARG A 456 -20.01 -21.88 -24.03
C ARG A 456 -19.45 -20.46 -23.94
N TRP A 457 -20.31 -19.44 -23.94
CA TRP A 457 -19.89 -18.05 -23.72
C TRP A 457 -19.18 -17.88 -22.37
N VAL A 458 -19.76 -18.42 -21.28
CA VAL A 458 -19.14 -18.36 -19.95
C VAL A 458 -17.76 -19.02 -19.95
N GLY A 459 -17.63 -20.19 -20.58
CA GLY A 459 -16.34 -20.89 -20.71
C GLY A 459 -15.28 -20.04 -21.41
N TRP A 460 -15.60 -19.46 -22.57
CA TRP A 460 -14.66 -18.62 -23.30
C TRP A 460 -14.36 -17.28 -22.62
N MET A 461 -15.33 -16.71 -21.90
CA MET A 461 -15.10 -15.52 -21.07
C MET A 461 -14.09 -15.82 -19.95
N LEU A 462 -14.21 -16.98 -19.27
CA LEU A 462 -13.25 -17.41 -18.26
C LEU A 462 -11.86 -17.69 -18.85
N VAL A 463 -11.80 -18.32 -20.03
CA VAL A 463 -10.53 -18.50 -20.77
C VAL A 463 -9.91 -17.14 -21.09
N GLY A 464 -10.71 -16.18 -21.57
CA GLY A 464 -10.25 -14.81 -21.83
C GLY A 464 -9.69 -14.13 -20.59
N LEU A 465 -10.38 -14.22 -19.46
CA LEU A 465 -9.90 -13.71 -18.17
C LEU A 465 -8.55 -14.33 -17.79
N VAL A 466 -8.48 -15.66 -17.76
CA VAL A 466 -7.27 -16.39 -17.34
C VAL A 466 -6.10 -16.08 -18.28
N CYS A 467 -6.30 -16.19 -19.58
CA CYS A 467 -5.26 -15.87 -20.57
C CYS A 467 -4.79 -14.42 -20.45
N THR A 468 -5.69 -13.45 -20.26
CA THR A 468 -5.31 -12.04 -20.07
C THR A 468 -4.46 -11.87 -18.82
N VAL A 469 -4.87 -12.45 -17.68
CA VAL A 469 -4.11 -12.36 -16.42
C VAL A 469 -2.71 -12.96 -16.57
N PHE A 470 -2.58 -14.13 -17.22
CA PHE A 470 -1.28 -14.77 -17.42
C PHE A 470 -0.39 -13.99 -18.42
N LEU A 471 -0.93 -13.61 -19.57
CA LEU A 471 -0.18 -12.91 -20.61
C LEU A 471 0.23 -11.50 -20.15
N ALA A 472 -0.66 -10.78 -19.47
CA ALA A 472 -0.35 -9.47 -18.92
C ALA A 472 0.55 -9.57 -17.69
N GLY A 473 0.41 -10.63 -16.88
CA GLY A 473 1.25 -10.86 -15.70
C GLY A 473 2.72 -11.17 -16.06
N ALA A 474 2.98 -11.84 -17.18
CA ALA A 474 4.32 -12.22 -17.60
C ALA A 474 5.32 -11.05 -17.70
N PRO A 475 5.07 -9.94 -18.44
CA PRO A 475 5.98 -8.80 -18.47
C PRO A 475 6.05 -8.04 -17.14
N LEU A 476 4.99 -8.05 -16.33
CA LEU A 476 4.98 -7.39 -15.02
C LEU A 476 5.85 -8.14 -14.00
N ILE A 477 5.73 -9.46 -13.96
CA ILE A 477 6.59 -10.34 -13.15
C ILE A 477 8.01 -10.36 -13.71
N GLY A 478 8.16 -10.28 -15.03
CA GLY A 478 9.46 -10.09 -15.68
C GLY A 478 10.16 -8.83 -15.17
N TRP A 479 9.45 -7.70 -15.11
CA TRP A 479 9.97 -6.44 -14.57
C TRP A 479 10.41 -6.56 -13.11
N VAL A 480 9.68 -7.32 -12.29
CA VAL A 480 10.11 -7.66 -10.92
C VAL A 480 11.49 -8.31 -10.99
N ASN A 481 11.72 -9.24 -11.91
CA ASN A 481 13.03 -9.88 -12.08
C ASN A 481 14.06 -9.05 -12.88
N GLY A 482 13.77 -7.78 -13.18
CA GLY A 482 14.66 -6.86 -13.87
C GLY A 482 14.53 -6.83 -15.40
N ASN A 483 13.61 -7.60 -15.98
CA ASN A 483 13.41 -7.66 -17.44
C ASN A 483 11.91 -7.61 -17.82
N PRO A 484 11.39 -6.47 -18.31
CA PRO A 484 12.13 -5.32 -18.85
C PRO A 484 12.68 -4.37 -17.76
N PRO A 485 13.67 -3.52 -18.10
CA PRO A 485 14.29 -2.59 -17.15
C PRO A 485 13.37 -1.43 -16.74
N ASP A 486 12.41 -1.03 -17.58
CA ASP A 486 11.55 0.11 -17.31
C ASP A 486 10.10 -0.30 -17.05
N THR A 487 9.46 0.34 -16.07
CA THR A 487 8.06 0.10 -15.68
C THR A 487 7.13 0.44 -16.85
N ARG A 488 7.44 1.51 -17.59
CA ARG A 488 6.65 1.91 -18.77
C ARG A 488 6.63 0.81 -19.83
N THR A 489 7.77 0.16 -20.07
CA THR A 489 7.90 -0.95 -21.01
C THR A 489 7.11 -2.16 -20.52
N ALA A 490 7.23 -2.51 -19.23
CA ALA A 490 6.47 -3.61 -18.63
C ALA A 490 4.95 -3.41 -18.75
N VAL A 491 4.46 -2.22 -18.40
CA VAL A 491 3.04 -1.87 -18.45
C VAL A 491 2.54 -1.80 -19.90
N SER A 492 3.34 -1.27 -20.83
CA SER A 492 2.98 -1.25 -22.25
C SER A 492 2.83 -2.66 -22.82
N LEU A 493 3.76 -3.57 -22.48
CA LEU A 493 3.66 -4.98 -22.85
C LEU A 493 2.43 -5.65 -22.22
N ALA A 494 2.12 -5.35 -20.95
CA ALA A 494 0.93 -5.87 -20.28
C ALA A 494 -0.38 -5.38 -20.92
N LEU A 495 -0.44 -4.11 -21.34
CA LEU A 495 -1.58 -3.55 -22.07
C LEU A 495 -1.74 -4.19 -23.44
N LEU A 496 -0.65 -4.38 -24.19
CA LEU A 496 -0.66 -5.10 -25.47
C LEU A 496 -1.12 -6.56 -25.29
N ALA A 497 -0.69 -7.21 -24.20
CA ALA A 497 -1.10 -8.56 -23.85
C ALA A 497 -2.60 -8.70 -23.51
N ALA A 498 -3.32 -7.60 -23.24
CA ALA A 498 -4.76 -7.62 -23.06
C ALA A 498 -5.56 -7.62 -24.38
N VAL A 499 -4.93 -7.27 -25.51
CA VAL A 499 -5.58 -7.21 -26.83
C VAL A 499 -6.19 -8.55 -27.27
N PRO A 500 -5.50 -9.71 -27.16
CA PRO A 500 -6.11 -11.00 -27.46
C PRO A 500 -7.38 -11.29 -26.64
N GLY A 501 -7.39 -10.90 -25.37
CA GLY A 501 -8.56 -11.01 -24.49
C GLY A 501 -9.73 -10.15 -24.97
N LEU A 502 -9.46 -8.91 -25.40
CA LEU A 502 -10.46 -8.02 -25.99
C LEU A 502 -11.00 -8.56 -27.33
N VAL A 503 -10.13 -9.11 -28.18
CA VAL A 503 -10.55 -9.76 -29.43
C VAL A 503 -11.45 -10.95 -29.12
N LEU A 504 -11.07 -11.80 -28.17
CA LEU A 504 -11.89 -12.94 -27.73
C LEU A 504 -13.23 -12.47 -27.14
N ALA A 505 -13.26 -11.38 -26.38
CA ALA A 505 -14.50 -10.78 -25.87
C ALA A 505 -15.46 -10.37 -27.02
N VAL A 506 -14.93 -9.78 -28.09
CA VAL A 506 -15.71 -9.42 -29.29
C VAL A 506 -16.19 -10.67 -30.03
N LEU A 507 -15.33 -11.66 -30.26
CA LEU A 507 -15.70 -12.89 -30.99
C LEU A 507 -16.76 -13.70 -30.23
N THR A 508 -16.58 -13.85 -28.92
CA THR A 508 -17.47 -14.65 -28.07
C THR A 508 -18.83 -14.03 -27.88
N SER A 509 -18.97 -12.71 -28.05
CA SER A 509 -20.26 -12.04 -27.97
C SER A 509 -21.32 -12.66 -28.93
N GLY A 510 -20.89 -13.37 -29.99
CA GLY A 510 -21.79 -14.06 -30.93
C GLY A 510 -22.43 -15.32 -30.37
N LEU A 511 -21.94 -15.82 -29.23
CA LEU A 511 -22.44 -17.00 -28.52
C LEU A 511 -23.60 -16.66 -27.56
N VAL A 512 -24.16 -15.47 -27.68
CA VAL A 512 -25.31 -14.99 -26.89
C VAL A 512 -26.56 -15.24 -27.69
N ASP A 513 -27.51 -15.99 -27.11
CA ASP A 513 -28.79 -16.28 -27.74
C ASP A 513 -29.92 -15.58 -26.95
N PRO A 514 -30.49 -14.49 -27.49
CA PRO A 514 -31.55 -13.75 -26.82
C PRO A 514 -32.81 -14.59 -26.59
N THR A 515 -33.01 -15.67 -27.35
CA THR A 515 -34.17 -16.56 -27.23
C THR A 515 -34.10 -17.45 -25.98
N LEU A 516 -32.89 -17.67 -25.44
CA LEU A 516 -32.65 -18.45 -24.22
C LEU A 516 -32.77 -17.64 -22.93
N THR A 517 -33.32 -16.41 -22.98
CA THR A 517 -33.55 -15.54 -21.83
C THR A 517 -34.31 -16.29 -20.72
N ARG A 518 -33.60 -16.64 -19.63
CA ARG A 518 -34.20 -17.45 -18.54
C ARG A 518 -35.35 -16.74 -17.83
N GLY A 519 -35.36 -15.41 -17.84
CA GLY A 519 -36.48 -14.60 -17.34
C GLY A 519 -37.79 -14.78 -18.12
N ARG A 520 -37.74 -15.23 -19.39
CA ARG A 520 -38.93 -15.53 -20.19
C ARG A 520 -39.55 -16.90 -19.90
N ARG A 521 -38.75 -17.90 -19.45
CA ARG A 521 -39.29 -19.22 -19.06
C ARG A 521 -40.21 -19.17 -17.83
N ASN A 522 -40.08 -18.15 -16.98
CA ASN A 522 -40.88 -18.00 -15.76
C ASN A 522 -42.05 -17.00 -15.91
N ARG A 523 -42.28 -16.41 -17.09
CA ARG A 523 -43.53 -15.69 -17.34
C ARG A 523 -44.57 -16.72 -17.79
N PRO A 524 -45.70 -16.88 -17.08
CA PRO A 524 -46.80 -17.68 -17.60
C PRO A 524 -47.18 -17.12 -18.98
N PRO A 525 -47.61 -17.95 -19.95
CA PRO A 525 -48.11 -17.46 -21.22
C PRO A 525 -49.17 -16.41 -20.94
N HIS A 526 -49.05 -15.21 -21.51
CA HIS A 526 -50.16 -14.27 -21.53
C HIS A 526 -51.27 -14.95 -22.34
N LEU A 527 -52.24 -15.54 -21.64
CA LEU A 527 -53.55 -15.81 -22.21
C LEU A 527 -54.10 -14.45 -22.66
N PRO A 528 -54.58 -14.31 -23.90
CA PRO A 528 -55.33 -13.14 -24.31
C PRO A 528 -56.47 -12.92 -23.30
N ASN A 529 -56.63 -11.70 -22.80
CA ASN A 529 -57.80 -11.38 -21.97
C ASN A 529 -59.05 -11.79 -22.75
N PRO A 530 -59.96 -12.60 -22.17
CA PRO A 530 -61.24 -12.84 -22.82
C PRO A 530 -61.96 -11.49 -23.01
N PRO A 531 -62.68 -11.30 -24.12
CA PRO A 531 -63.41 -10.06 -24.37
C PRO A 531 -64.35 -9.77 -23.20
N TYR A 532 -64.31 -8.54 -22.69
CA TYR A 532 -65.20 -8.10 -21.62
C TYR A 532 -66.66 -8.33 -22.03
N PRO A 533 -67.51 -8.96 -21.18
CA PRO A 533 -68.93 -9.02 -21.45
C PRO A 533 -69.54 -7.60 -21.40
N PRO A 534 -70.58 -7.32 -22.21
CA PRO A 534 -71.21 -6.01 -22.26
C PRO A 534 -71.81 -5.61 -20.89
N TYR A 535 -71.66 -4.33 -20.57
CA TYR A 535 -72.08 -3.70 -19.32
C TYR A 535 -73.60 -3.84 -19.10
N VAL A 536 -74.01 -4.47 -18.01
CA VAL A 536 -75.41 -4.54 -17.56
C VAL A 536 -75.59 -3.57 -16.40
N PRO A 537 -76.46 -2.54 -16.50
CA PRO A 537 -76.70 -1.61 -15.40
C PRO A 537 -77.38 -2.32 -14.22
N TYR A 538 -76.86 -2.12 -13.01
CA TYR A 538 -77.47 -2.62 -11.77
C TYR A 538 -78.81 -1.92 -11.49
N PRO A 539 -79.85 -2.64 -11.02
CA PRO A 539 -81.08 -2.01 -10.54
C PRO A 539 -80.86 -1.30 -9.19
N PRO A 540 -81.63 -0.23 -8.88
CA PRO A 540 -81.45 0.57 -7.68
C PRO A 540 -81.74 -0.22 -6.39
N TYR A 541 -80.92 0.03 -5.36
CA TYR A 541 -81.03 -0.58 -4.03
C TYR A 541 -82.37 -0.26 -3.34
N PRO A 542 -83.00 -1.23 -2.65
CA PRO A 542 -84.16 -0.96 -1.81
C PRO A 542 -83.78 -0.24 -0.49
N PRO A 543 -84.69 0.57 0.07
CA PRO A 543 -84.41 1.44 1.24
C PRO A 543 -84.18 0.64 2.54
N GLN A 544 -83.22 1.10 3.33
CA GLN A 544 -82.89 0.53 4.65
C GLN A 544 -84.00 0.80 5.69
N PRO A 545 -84.41 -0.18 6.50
CA PRO A 545 -85.29 0.08 7.64
C PRO A 545 -84.52 0.60 8.88
N HIS A 546 -85.03 1.69 9.44
CA HIS A 546 -84.57 2.35 10.67
C HIS A 546 -84.50 1.40 11.87
N GLN A 547 -83.33 1.30 12.51
CA GLN A 547 -83.20 0.68 13.83
C GLN A 547 -83.71 1.64 14.92
N ARG A 548 -84.71 1.18 15.68
CA ARG A 548 -85.25 1.86 16.86
C ARG A 548 -84.29 1.67 18.05
N VAL A 549 -83.93 2.78 18.68
CA VAL A 549 -83.25 2.84 19.99
C VAL A 549 -84.30 2.53 21.09
N PRO A 550 -84.04 1.59 22.03
CA PRO A 550 -84.90 1.42 23.20
C PRO A 550 -84.57 2.46 24.30
N PRO A 551 -85.58 2.98 25.02
CA PRO A 551 -85.37 3.96 26.08
C PRO A 551 -85.08 3.34 27.47
N SER A 552 -84.23 4.07 28.20
CA SER A 552 -83.84 4.06 29.64
C SER A 552 -83.34 2.77 30.27
#